data_AF-A0A099S539-F1
#
_entry.id   AF-A0A099S539-F1
#
_cell.length_a   1.000
_cell.length_b   1.000
_cell.length_c   1.000
_cell.angle_alpha   90.00
_cell.angle_beta   90.00
_cell.angle_gamma   90.00
#
_symmetry.space_group_name_H-M   'P 1'
#
loop_
_entity.id
_entity.type
_entity.pdbx_description
1 polymer ?
#
loop_
_entity_poly.entity_id
_entity_poly.type
_entity_poly.pdbx_seq_one_letter_code
_entity_poly.pdbx_strand_id
1 'polypeptide(L)'
;MGVYFYIILNIAMSYCLLHSLYERIYAGKFIIKTKPKKIPVINTMTAVVGGYAAARSFLDYFAGGVGDIYEIFQGVFWMQLCTSQFLGGLSLGIAKGGVYSGDSTVSYFTKWSKVKSYTWISDNVIGFETLTRKGKIFNTELEVDSEQKQEVNRVLKHNLNEIDREVNERGNFKLKVLITLVAVMMIIVNVNLIKISKPYMTRKIKLKEDEAILILKKTWKPLAELNKEKIKSRGEFDKLFQETMTKPMIDELYEILVDGDKSTYGDIKFKEKVRIPTVYDTKMSIEKSYIKAPRYIEGNNQVITEELIIKELLEPYEDGSTSFTRKSTFIKNNNDEWILDSTTGVQSLGSQ
;
A
#
# COMPACT_ATOMS: atom_id res chain seq x y z
N MET A 1 4.99 -11.34 5.48
CA MET A 1 5.59 -10.04 5.12
C MET A 1 4.45 -9.06 4.93
N GLY A 2 4.52 -7.85 5.53
CA GLY A 2 3.42 -6.88 5.46
C GLY A 2 3.33 -6.15 4.12
N VAL A 3 2.18 -5.53 3.85
CA VAL A 3 1.91 -4.83 2.58
C VAL A 3 2.95 -3.74 2.26
N TYR A 4 3.48 -3.05 3.28
CA TYR A 4 4.53 -2.04 3.13
C TYR A 4 5.81 -2.55 2.45
N PHE A 5 6.21 -3.80 2.71
CA PHE A 5 7.37 -4.40 2.07
C PHE A 5 7.17 -4.48 0.55
N TYR A 6 5.99 -4.93 0.10
CA TYR A 6 5.68 -5.04 -1.32
C TYR A 6 5.53 -3.69 -2.02
N ILE A 7 5.06 -2.66 -1.33
CA ILE A 7 5.06 -1.29 -1.84
C ILE A 7 6.49 -0.83 -2.15
N ILE A 8 7.40 -0.98 -1.19
CA ILE A 8 8.81 -0.60 -1.35
C ILE A 8 9.44 -1.38 -2.52
N LEU A 9 9.16 -2.67 -2.61
CA LEU A 9 9.67 -3.54 -3.66
C LEU A 9 9.18 -3.12 -5.06
N ASN A 10 7.90 -2.78 -5.20
CA ASN A 10 7.32 -2.28 -6.46
C ASN A 10 7.90 -0.91 -6.86
N ILE A 11 8.15 -0.01 -5.91
CA ILE A 11 8.81 1.27 -6.18
C ILE A 11 10.24 1.05 -6.66
N ALA A 12 11.00 0.18 -5.98
CA ALA A 12 12.36 -0.15 -6.38
C ALA A 12 12.41 -0.76 -7.79
N MET A 13 11.50 -1.69 -8.11
CA MET A 13 11.45 -2.28 -9.45
C MET A 13 10.95 -1.33 -10.53
N SER A 14 10.06 -0.40 -10.20
CA SER A 14 9.66 0.69 -11.09
C SER A 14 10.88 1.52 -11.50
N TYR A 15 11.76 1.83 -10.55
CA TYR A 15 13.02 2.53 -10.84
C TYR A 15 13.97 1.70 -11.72
N CYS A 16 14.14 0.41 -11.43
CA CYS A 16 14.93 -0.50 -12.27
C CYS A 16 14.40 -0.56 -13.70
N LEU A 17 13.07 -0.65 -13.87
CA LEU A 17 12.42 -0.71 -15.17
C LEU A 17 12.62 0.58 -15.97
N LEU A 18 12.48 1.75 -15.32
CA LEU A 18 12.78 3.05 -15.93
C LEU A 18 14.25 3.16 -16.35
N HIS A 19 15.17 2.64 -15.54
CA HIS A 19 16.59 2.61 -15.87
C HIS A 19 16.86 1.72 -17.08
N SER A 20 16.31 0.50 -17.12
CA SER A 20 16.43 -0.40 -18.28
C SER A 20 15.86 0.21 -19.56
N LEU A 21 14.71 0.89 -19.44
CA LEU A 21 14.10 1.61 -20.56
C LEU A 21 15.03 2.72 -21.06
N TYR A 22 15.55 3.54 -20.14
CA TYR A 22 16.53 4.59 -20.45
C TYR A 22 17.78 4.06 -21.15
N GLU A 23 18.35 2.94 -20.69
CA GLU A 23 19.54 2.35 -21.30
C GLU A 23 19.27 1.85 -22.71
N ARG A 24 18.17 1.13 -22.93
CA ARG A 24 17.75 0.67 -24.26
C ARG A 24 17.59 1.82 -25.24
N ILE A 25 16.98 2.87 -24.73
CA ILE A 25 16.74 4.11 -25.44
C ILE A 25 18.05 4.80 -25.80
N TYR A 26 18.95 4.95 -24.83
CA TYR A 26 20.24 5.63 -25.00
C TYR A 26 21.16 4.85 -25.96
N ALA A 27 21.16 3.52 -25.87
CA ALA A 27 21.95 2.67 -26.75
C ALA A 27 21.59 2.88 -28.23
N GLY A 28 20.32 3.12 -28.52
CA GLY A 28 19.84 3.35 -29.88
C GLY A 28 19.92 2.10 -30.75
N LYS A 29 20.10 2.28 -32.07
CA LYS A 29 20.19 1.15 -33.01
C LYS A 29 21.54 0.44 -32.87
N PHE A 30 21.52 -0.88 -32.97
CA PHE A 30 22.73 -1.69 -33.14
C PHE A 30 23.41 -1.34 -34.46
N ILE A 31 24.72 -1.13 -34.40
CA ILE A 31 25.62 -1.04 -35.54
C ILE A 31 26.08 -2.46 -35.89
N ILE A 32 26.49 -3.22 -34.87
CA ILE A 32 26.94 -4.62 -35.00
C ILE A 32 26.20 -5.45 -33.95
N LYS A 33 25.58 -6.54 -34.39
CA LYS A 33 24.97 -7.54 -33.51
C LYS A 33 25.82 -8.79 -33.53
N THR A 34 26.11 -9.35 -32.37
CA THR A 34 26.93 -10.55 -32.27
C THR A 34 26.06 -11.76 -31.92
N LYS A 35 25.72 -11.94 -30.64
CA LYS A 35 24.89 -13.06 -30.19
C LYS A 35 23.52 -12.60 -29.71
N PRO A 36 22.44 -13.29 -30.11
CA PRO A 36 21.13 -13.08 -29.50
C PRO A 36 21.15 -13.53 -28.04
N LYS A 37 20.52 -12.75 -27.17
CA LYS A 37 20.30 -13.11 -25.77
C LYS A 37 19.20 -14.18 -25.71
N LYS A 38 19.42 -15.24 -24.93
CA LYS A 38 18.35 -16.22 -24.67
C LYS A 38 17.41 -15.65 -23.62
N ILE A 39 16.16 -15.45 -24.00
CA ILE A 39 15.10 -15.15 -23.03
C ILE A 39 14.72 -16.46 -22.33
N PRO A 40 14.86 -16.56 -21.00
CA PRO A 40 14.41 -17.74 -20.28
C PRO A 40 12.89 -17.92 -20.42
N VAL A 41 12.44 -19.12 -20.79
CA VAL A 41 11.01 -19.47 -20.89
C VAL A 41 10.28 -19.17 -19.59
N ILE A 42 10.94 -19.42 -18.45
CA ILE A 42 10.42 -19.14 -17.12
C ILE A 42 10.02 -17.67 -16.94
N ASN A 43 10.78 -16.71 -17.47
CA ASN A 43 10.44 -15.29 -17.35
C ASN A 43 9.17 -14.95 -18.14
N THR A 44 8.95 -15.63 -19.27
CA THR A 44 7.75 -15.45 -20.08
C THR A 44 6.52 -16.05 -19.41
N MET A 45 6.65 -17.27 -18.88
CA MET A 45 5.58 -17.91 -18.11
C MET A 45 5.20 -17.08 -16.86
N THR A 46 6.20 -16.60 -16.10
CA THR A 46 5.97 -15.77 -14.92
C THR A 46 5.27 -14.46 -15.26
N ALA A 47 5.62 -13.81 -16.39
CA ALA A 47 4.93 -12.60 -16.84
C ALA A 47 3.46 -12.87 -17.15
N VAL A 48 3.16 -13.96 -17.87
CA VAL A 48 1.76 -14.31 -18.23
C VAL A 48 0.95 -14.65 -16.99
N VAL A 49 1.45 -15.54 -16.13
CA VAL A 49 0.75 -15.98 -14.91
C VAL A 49 0.59 -14.81 -13.94
N GLY A 50 1.66 -14.05 -13.68
CA GLY A 50 1.63 -12.89 -12.79
C GLY A 50 0.72 -11.77 -13.30
N GLY A 51 0.73 -11.53 -14.62
CA GLY A 51 -0.15 -10.55 -15.26
C GLY A 51 -1.62 -10.96 -15.18
N TYR A 52 -1.95 -12.22 -15.43
CA TYR A 52 -3.31 -12.75 -15.28
C TYR A 52 -3.81 -12.66 -13.84
N ALA A 53 -2.99 -13.10 -12.87
CA ALA A 53 -3.33 -13.03 -11.45
C ALA A 53 -3.61 -11.58 -11.03
N ALA A 54 -2.69 -10.64 -11.31
CA ALA A 54 -2.91 -9.22 -11.00
C ALA A 54 -4.17 -8.66 -11.66
N ALA A 55 -4.41 -8.95 -12.94
CA ALA A 55 -5.57 -8.45 -13.66
C ALA A 55 -6.88 -8.95 -13.04
N ARG A 56 -6.94 -10.24 -12.69
CA ARG A 56 -8.10 -10.84 -12.02
C ARG A 56 -8.36 -10.17 -10.67
N SER A 57 -7.35 -10.08 -9.81
CA SER A 57 -7.50 -9.50 -8.47
C SER A 57 -7.84 -8.00 -8.54
N PHE A 58 -7.36 -7.28 -9.57
CA PHE A 58 -7.79 -5.90 -9.86
C PHE A 58 -9.27 -5.83 -10.27
N LEU A 59 -9.74 -6.71 -11.15
CA LEU A 59 -11.14 -6.73 -11.59
C LEU A 59 -12.07 -7.05 -10.42
N ASP A 60 -11.73 -8.02 -9.58
CA ASP A 60 -12.49 -8.38 -8.37
C ASP A 60 -12.57 -7.20 -7.38
N TYR A 61 -11.46 -6.47 -7.23
CA TYR A 61 -11.43 -5.24 -6.42
C TYR A 61 -12.38 -4.16 -6.97
N PHE A 62 -12.37 -3.91 -8.27
CA PHE A 62 -13.25 -2.90 -8.89
C PHE A 62 -14.73 -3.32 -8.91
N ALA A 63 -15.02 -4.62 -8.96
CA ALA A 63 -16.37 -5.17 -8.86
C ALA A 63 -16.95 -5.09 -7.43
N GLY A 64 -16.18 -4.63 -6.44
CA GLY A 64 -16.61 -4.51 -5.05
C GLY A 64 -16.50 -5.81 -4.24
N GLY A 65 -15.78 -6.80 -4.77
CA GLY A 65 -15.40 -8.02 -4.06
C GLY A 65 -14.26 -7.79 -3.07
N VAL A 66 -13.89 -8.86 -2.35
CA VAL A 66 -12.71 -8.89 -1.50
C VAL A 66 -11.51 -9.17 -2.41
N GLY A 67 -10.79 -8.12 -2.80
CA GLY A 67 -9.59 -8.26 -3.62
C GLY A 67 -8.39 -8.69 -2.76
N ASP A 68 -7.65 -9.70 -3.22
CA ASP A 68 -6.36 -10.05 -2.62
C ASP A 68 -5.31 -9.01 -3.03
N ILE A 69 -4.99 -8.12 -2.10
CA ILE A 69 -4.05 -7.05 -2.34
C ILE A 69 -2.63 -7.58 -2.57
N TYR A 70 -2.26 -8.72 -1.96
CA TYR A 70 -0.95 -9.32 -2.14
C TYR A 70 -0.78 -9.87 -3.54
N GLU A 71 -1.80 -10.52 -4.09
CA GLU A 71 -1.78 -10.98 -5.49
C GLU A 71 -1.59 -9.81 -6.46
N ILE A 72 -2.27 -8.68 -6.22
CA ILE A 72 -2.08 -7.45 -7.01
C ILE A 72 -0.62 -6.99 -6.94
N PHE A 73 -0.09 -6.82 -5.73
CA PHE A 73 1.28 -6.31 -5.54
C PHE A 73 2.34 -7.25 -6.10
N GLN A 74 2.19 -8.56 -5.93
CA GLN A 74 3.12 -9.56 -6.45
C GLN A 74 3.06 -9.63 -7.97
N GLY A 75 1.86 -9.66 -8.56
CA GLY A 75 1.71 -9.72 -10.00
C GLY A 75 2.26 -8.48 -10.69
N VAL A 76 2.06 -7.27 -10.13
CA VAL A 76 2.68 -6.04 -10.65
C VAL A 76 4.21 -6.11 -10.55
N PHE A 77 4.76 -6.56 -9.42
CA PHE A 77 6.21 -6.72 -9.24
C PHE A 77 6.80 -7.67 -10.30
N TRP A 78 6.21 -8.85 -10.48
CA TRP A 78 6.68 -9.83 -11.44
C TRP A 78 6.60 -9.31 -12.88
N MET A 79 5.52 -8.60 -13.22
CA MET A 79 5.38 -7.94 -14.51
C MET A 79 6.48 -6.90 -14.74
N GLN A 80 6.78 -6.06 -13.76
CA GLN A 80 7.87 -5.07 -13.86
C GLN A 80 9.24 -5.73 -14.03
N LEU A 81 9.52 -6.77 -13.24
CA LEU A 81 10.77 -7.52 -13.32
C LEU A 81 10.94 -8.18 -14.70
N CYS A 82 9.92 -8.89 -15.17
CA CYS A 82 9.95 -9.54 -16.48
C CYS A 82 10.10 -8.51 -17.61
N THR A 83 9.38 -7.38 -17.54
CA THR A 83 9.51 -6.31 -18.53
C THR A 83 10.93 -5.73 -18.55
N SER A 84 11.55 -5.50 -17.38
CA SER A 84 12.93 -5.03 -17.30
C SER A 84 13.90 -6.03 -17.94
N GLN A 85 13.70 -7.33 -17.74
CA GLN A 85 14.49 -8.39 -18.38
C GLN A 85 14.33 -8.44 -19.91
N PHE A 86 13.11 -8.21 -20.42
CA PHE A 86 12.85 -8.09 -21.88
C PHE A 86 13.41 -6.80 -22.49
N LEU A 87 13.48 -5.73 -21.71
CA LEU A 87 14.07 -4.46 -22.13
C LEU A 87 15.60 -4.51 -22.16
N GLY A 88 16.25 -5.40 -21.42
CA GLY A 88 17.66 -5.71 -21.65
C GLY A 88 17.95 -6.00 -23.13
N GLY A 89 19.15 -5.68 -23.62
CA GLY A 89 19.51 -5.89 -25.02
C GLY A 89 19.21 -7.32 -25.46
N LEU A 90 18.31 -7.49 -26.43
CA LEU A 90 17.96 -8.81 -27.01
C LEU A 90 19.13 -9.43 -27.79
N SER A 91 20.20 -8.67 -27.98
CA SER A 91 21.46 -9.08 -28.56
C SER A 91 22.60 -8.37 -27.85
N LEU A 92 23.72 -9.05 -27.74
CA LEU A 92 25.00 -8.42 -27.47
C LEU A 92 25.50 -7.71 -28.73
N GLY A 93 26.41 -6.75 -28.56
CA GLY A 93 27.03 -6.07 -29.69
C GLY A 93 27.24 -4.58 -29.48
N ILE A 94 27.53 -3.89 -30.57
CA ILE A 94 27.89 -2.48 -30.59
C ILE A 94 26.70 -1.67 -31.10
N ALA A 95 26.29 -0.68 -30.34
CA ALA A 95 25.18 0.22 -30.65
C ALA A 95 25.66 1.67 -30.76
N LYS A 96 24.82 2.55 -31.31
CA LYS A 96 25.16 3.96 -31.51
C LYS A 96 25.59 4.66 -30.22
N GLY A 97 24.91 4.39 -29.11
CA GLY A 97 25.20 5.03 -27.82
C GLY A 97 26.21 4.30 -26.94
N GLY A 98 26.66 3.09 -27.32
CA GLY A 98 27.56 2.32 -26.49
C GLY A 98 27.63 0.83 -26.86
N VAL A 99 28.07 0.01 -25.92
CA VAL A 99 28.29 -1.43 -26.10
C VAL A 99 27.39 -2.23 -25.16
N TYR A 100 26.74 -3.27 -25.71
CA TYR A 100 26.13 -4.34 -24.94
C TYR A 100 27.11 -5.52 -24.85
N SER A 101 27.69 -5.71 -23.67
CA SER A 101 28.67 -6.76 -23.37
C SER A 101 28.15 -7.73 -22.30
N GLY A 102 28.79 -8.89 -22.14
CA GLY A 102 28.36 -9.97 -21.25
C GLY A 102 28.26 -11.31 -21.97
N ASP A 103 27.32 -12.15 -21.55
CA ASP A 103 27.13 -13.51 -22.08
C ASP A 103 25.70 -13.73 -22.59
N SER A 104 25.39 -14.97 -22.98
CA SER A 104 24.07 -15.34 -23.54
C SER A 104 22.89 -15.17 -22.57
N THR A 105 23.16 -14.99 -21.28
CA THR A 105 22.18 -14.88 -20.18
C THR A 105 22.15 -13.48 -19.56
N VAL A 106 23.29 -12.79 -19.48
CA VAL A 106 23.43 -11.48 -18.85
C VAL A 106 24.05 -10.48 -19.83
N SER A 107 23.39 -9.33 -19.98
CA SER A 107 23.81 -8.24 -20.87
C SER A 107 23.94 -6.94 -20.09
N TYR A 108 25.06 -6.25 -20.22
CA TYR A 108 25.31 -4.95 -19.60
C TYR A 108 25.49 -3.89 -20.67
N PHE A 109 24.80 -2.75 -20.50
CA PHE A 109 25.00 -1.62 -21.38
C PHE A 109 26.06 -0.66 -20.83
N THR A 110 27.09 -0.41 -21.63
CA THR A 110 28.14 0.56 -21.32
C THR A 110 28.13 1.66 -22.35
N LYS A 111 27.92 2.91 -21.91
CA LYS A 111 28.02 4.10 -22.77
C LYS A 111 29.44 4.32 -23.26
N TRP A 112 29.61 4.85 -24.47
CA TRP A 112 30.94 5.18 -25.01
C TRP A 112 31.78 6.03 -24.07
N SER A 113 31.20 7.06 -23.45
CA SER A 113 31.88 7.93 -22.49
C SER A 113 32.41 7.24 -21.22
N LYS A 114 32.01 5.98 -20.98
CA LYS A 114 32.53 5.16 -19.88
C LYS A 114 33.54 4.11 -20.34
N VAL A 115 33.67 3.87 -21.64
CA VAL A 115 34.66 2.94 -22.19
C VAL A 115 35.99 3.69 -22.26
N LYS A 116 36.96 3.26 -21.45
CA LYS A 116 38.29 3.88 -21.39
C LYS A 116 39.21 3.33 -22.48
N SER A 117 39.15 2.02 -22.67
CA SER A 117 39.98 1.30 -23.64
C SER A 117 39.29 -0.01 -24.05
N TYR A 118 39.77 -0.60 -25.13
CA TYR A 118 39.39 -1.96 -25.52
C TYR A 118 40.63 -2.74 -25.97
N THR A 119 40.61 -4.05 -25.76
CA THR A 119 41.67 -4.97 -26.18
C THR A 119 41.07 -6.26 -26.72
N TRP A 120 41.70 -6.86 -27.73
CA TRP A 120 41.36 -8.21 -28.17
C TRP A 120 42.02 -9.21 -27.22
N ILE A 121 41.21 -9.97 -26.49
CA ILE A 121 41.68 -11.00 -25.55
C ILE A 121 41.96 -12.30 -26.31
N SER A 122 41.16 -12.58 -27.34
CA SER A 122 41.34 -13.69 -28.28
C SER A 122 40.88 -13.28 -29.67
N ASP A 123 40.92 -14.20 -30.64
CA ASP A 123 40.49 -13.89 -32.01
C ASP A 123 39.05 -13.43 -32.13
N ASN A 124 38.19 -13.87 -31.19
CA ASN A 124 36.75 -13.66 -31.21
C ASN A 124 36.22 -12.94 -29.97
N VAL A 125 37.09 -12.49 -29.04
CA VAL A 125 36.66 -11.86 -27.78
C VAL A 125 37.35 -10.52 -27.58
N ILE A 126 36.54 -9.49 -27.33
CA ILE A 126 36.99 -8.13 -27.01
C ILE A 126 36.72 -7.86 -25.53
N GLY A 127 37.75 -7.43 -24.81
CA GLY A 127 37.65 -6.87 -23.48
C GLY A 127 37.48 -5.36 -23.53
N PHE A 128 36.57 -4.83 -22.71
CA PHE A 128 36.36 -3.39 -22.51
C PHE A 128 36.70 -3.02 -21.08
N GLU A 129 37.61 -2.05 -20.93
CA GLU A 129 37.89 -1.42 -19.65
C GLU A 129 36.92 -0.27 -19.44
N THR A 130 36.09 -0.34 -18.39
CA THR A 130 35.00 0.62 -18.17
C THR A 130 35.14 1.32 -16.83
N LEU A 131 34.85 2.62 -16.82
CA LEU A 131 34.85 3.45 -15.61
C LEU A 131 33.46 3.42 -14.95
N THR A 132 33.42 2.93 -13.72
CA THR A 132 32.22 3.03 -12.88
C THR A 132 32.04 4.46 -12.35
N ARG A 133 30.83 4.80 -11.88
CA ARG A 133 30.56 6.11 -11.22
C ARG A 133 31.45 6.38 -10.01
N LYS A 134 32.01 5.34 -9.37
CA LYS A 134 32.90 5.45 -8.21
C LYS A 134 34.39 5.48 -8.61
N GLY A 135 34.70 5.63 -9.90
CA GLY A 135 36.09 5.63 -10.40
C GLY A 135 36.76 4.26 -10.41
N LYS A 136 36.06 3.18 -10.04
CA LYS A 136 36.58 1.81 -10.15
C LYS A 136 36.55 1.35 -11.60
N ILE A 137 37.56 0.59 -11.99
CA ILE A 137 37.64 -0.07 -13.30
C ILE A 137 36.87 -1.39 -13.24
N PHE A 138 36.07 -1.64 -14.28
CA PHE A 138 35.35 -2.90 -14.46
C PHE A 138 35.55 -3.39 -15.89
N ASN A 139 35.84 -4.68 -16.03
CA ASN A 139 36.08 -5.30 -17.33
C ASN A 139 34.85 -6.06 -17.77
N THR A 140 34.46 -5.86 -19.04
CA THR A 140 33.40 -6.63 -19.67
C THR A 140 33.88 -7.21 -20.98
N GLU A 141 33.29 -8.33 -21.39
CA GLU A 141 33.69 -9.05 -22.58
C GLU A 141 32.56 -9.06 -23.61
N LEU A 142 32.93 -9.03 -24.88
CA LEU A 142 32.02 -9.21 -25.99
C LEU A 142 32.62 -10.22 -26.95
N GLU A 143 31.89 -11.31 -27.15
CA GLU A 143 32.20 -12.26 -28.21
C GLU A 143 31.69 -11.73 -29.55
N VAL A 144 32.53 -11.81 -30.56
CA VAL A 144 32.36 -11.28 -31.92
C VAL A 144 32.76 -12.38 -32.90
N ASP A 145 32.02 -12.50 -34.00
CA ASP A 145 32.43 -13.39 -35.09
C ASP A 145 33.76 -12.90 -35.72
N SER A 146 34.68 -13.84 -35.96
CA SER A 146 35.96 -13.60 -36.61
C SER A 146 35.82 -12.78 -37.91
N GLU A 147 34.76 -13.00 -38.68
CA GLU A 147 34.49 -12.30 -39.94
C GLU A 147 34.16 -10.81 -39.73
N GLN A 148 33.66 -10.43 -38.56
CA GLN A 148 33.28 -9.06 -38.21
C GLN A 148 34.45 -8.27 -37.60
N LYS A 149 35.61 -8.89 -37.36
CA LYS A 149 36.74 -8.30 -36.63
C LYS A 149 37.24 -6.97 -37.21
N GLN A 150 37.36 -6.86 -38.54
CA GLN A 150 37.79 -5.63 -39.19
C GLN A 150 36.77 -4.49 -39.01
N GLU A 151 35.49 -4.81 -39.21
CA GLU A 151 34.40 -3.84 -39.08
C GLU A 151 34.23 -3.38 -37.63
N VAL A 152 34.33 -4.29 -36.67
CA VAL A 152 34.31 -3.94 -35.24
C VAL A 152 35.46 -3.00 -34.88
N ASN A 153 36.68 -3.27 -35.35
CA ASN A 153 37.82 -2.38 -35.09
C ASN A 153 37.61 -0.97 -35.68
N ARG A 154 37.02 -0.88 -36.87
CA ARG A 154 36.70 0.40 -37.50
C ARG A 154 35.70 1.19 -36.65
N VAL A 155 34.62 0.55 -36.24
CA VAL A 155 33.55 1.18 -35.43
C VAL A 155 34.05 1.58 -34.04
N LEU A 156 34.84 0.74 -33.38
CA LEU A 156 35.40 1.04 -32.05
C LEU A 156 36.35 2.23 -32.08
N LYS A 157 37.28 2.28 -33.05
CA LYS A 157 38.20 3.42 -33.20
C LYS A 157 37.46 4.72 -33.49
N HIS A 158 36.46 4.69 -34.35
CA HIS A 158 35.67 5.87 -34.69
C HIS A 158 34.89 6.40 -33.47
N ASN A 159 34.14 5.53 -32.77
CA ASN A 159 33.30 5.94 -31.65
C ASN A 159 34.08 6.34 -30.39
N LEU A 160 35.30 5.83 -30.18
CA LEU A 160 36.15 6.24 -29.06
C LEU A 160 36.85 7.58 -29.31
N ASN A 161 37.08 7.93 -30.58
CA ASN A 161 37.71 9.19 -30.96
C ASN A 161 36.69 10.34 -31.10
N GLU A 162 35.44 10.05 -31.47
CA GLU A 162 34.34 11.03 -31.48
C GLU A 162 33.65 11.11 -30.12
N ILE A 163 34.21 11.92 -29.21
CA ILE A 163 33.61 12.12 -27.88
C ILE A 163 32.35 13.03 -27.98
N ASP A 164 31.21 12.39 -27.68
CA ASP A 164 29.98 12.85 -27.00
C ASP A 164 29.02 13.93 -27.58
N ARG A 165 29.28 14.64 -28.69
CA ARG A 165 28.41 15.79 -29.05
C ARG A 165 27.21 15.51 -29.98
N GLU A 166 27.33 14.71 -31.03
CA GLU A 166 26.29 14.69 -32.09
C GLU A 166 25.13 13.70 -31.87
N VAL A 167 25.33 12.60 -31.13
CA VAL A 167 24.26 11.59 -30.91
C VAL A 167 23.14 12.14 -30.00
N ASN A 168 23.41 13.23 -29.25
CA ASN A 168 22.57 13.72 -28.16
C ASN A 168 21.43 14.68 -28.59
N GLU A 169 21.48 15.31 -29.77
CA GLU A 169 20.57 16.43 -30.07
C GLU A 169 19.29 16.07 -30.83
N ARG A 170 19.31 15.12 -31.77
CA ARG A 170 18.18 14.96 -32.72
C ARG A 170 17.21 13.80 -32.43
N GLY A 171 17.64 12.79 -31.65
CA GLY A 171 16.80 11.64 -31.26
C GLY A 171 16.04 11.81 -29.94
N ASN A 172 16.27 12.91 -29.22
CA ASN A 172 16.11 12.98 -27.77
C ASN A 172 14.69 13.37 -27.30
N PHE A 173 13.90 14.09 -28.11
CA PHE A 173 12.61 14.63 -27.65
C PHE A 173 11.49 13.60 -27.53
N LYS A 174 11.14 12.89 -28.62
CA LYS A 174 10.08 11.84 -28.61
C LYS A 174 10.35 10.75 -27.56
N LEU A 175 11.63 10.54 -27.31
CA LEU A 175 12.19 9.52 -26.45
C LEU A 175 12.14 9.91 -24.96
N LYS A 176 12.53 11.16 -24.64
CA LYS A 176 12.29 11.77 -23.33
C LYS A 176 10.80 11.78 -23.02
N VAL A 177 9.94 12.13 -23.99
CA VAL A 177 8.48 12.10 -23.84
C VAL A 177 7.98 10.69 -23.52
N LEU A 178 8.46 9.65 -24.21
CA LEU A 178 8.08 8.25 -23.92
C LEU A 178 8.51 7.82 -22.51
N ILE A 179 9.74 8.11 -22.08
CA ILE A 179 10.20 7.81 -20.71
C ILE A 179 9.34 8.55 -19.69
N THR A 180 9.07 9.84 -19.92
CA THR A 180 8.23 10.64 -19.03
C THR A 180 6.81 10.07 -18.94
N LEU A 181 6.20 9.65 -20.06
CA LEU A 181 4.88 9.01 -20.07
C LEU A 181 4.87 7.70 -19.26
N VAL A 182 5.88 6.85 -19.45
CA VAL A 182 6.00 5.59 -18.70
C VAL A 182 6.24 5.87 -17.21
N ALA A 183 7.05 6.86 -16.86
CA ALA A 183 7.26 7.28 -15.47
C ALA A 183 5.98 7.80 -14.82
N VAL A 184 5.21 8.63 -15.53
CA VAL A 184 3.89 9.12 -15.07
C VAL A 184 2.93 7.96 -14.86
N MET A 185 2.86 7.01 -15.79
CA MET A 185 2.04 5.80 -15.63
C MET A 185 2.46 4.99 -14.39
N MET A 186 3.76 4.79 -14.16
CA MET A 186 4.23 4.09 -12.96
C MET A 186 3.91 4.86 -11.67
N ILE A 187 4.00 6.18 -11.67
CA ILE A 187 3.59 7.01 -10.52
C ILE A 187 2.10 6.81 -10.23
N ILE A 188 1.25 6.87 -11.27
CA ILE A 188 -0.20 6.65 -11.13
C ILE A 188 -0.48 5.27 -10.55
N VAL A 189 0.16 4.22 -11.08
CA VAL A 189 0.00 2.83 -10.58
C VAL A 189 0.43 2.72 -9.13
N ASN A 190 1.62 3.22 -8.76
CA ASN A 190 2.12 3.16 -7.39
C ASN A 190 1.25 3.96 -6.42
N VAL A 191 0.76 5.15 -6.82
CA VAL A 191 -0.18 5.94 -6.00
C VAL A 191 -1.49 5.19 -5.79
N ASN A 192 -2.02 4.53 -6.82
CA ASN A 192 -3.23 3.72 -6.69
C ASN A 192 -2.98 2.50 -5.80
N LEU A 193 -1.85 1.81 -5.94
CA LEU A 193 -1.47 0.72 -5.04
C LEU A 193 -1.39 1.17 -3.59
N ILE A 194 -0.78 2.34 -3.31
CA ILE A 194 -0.72 2.94 -1.97
C ILE A 194 -2.12 3.31 -1.45
N LYS A 195 -3.02 3.79 -2.33
CA LYS A 195 -4.41 4.09 -1.95
C LYS A 195 -5.19 2.81 -1.62
N ILE A 196 -4.98 1.74 -2.38
CA ILE A 196 -5.61 0.44 -2.17
C ILE A 196 -5.08 -0.21 -0.88
N SER A 197 -3.80 0.00 -0.55
CA SER A 197 -3.17 -0.54 0.67
C SER A 197 -3.52 0.20 1.96
N LYS A 198 -4.25 1.31 1.88
CA LYS A 198 -4.67 2.03 3.08
C LYS A 198 -5.84 1.28 3.75
N PRO A 199 -5.77 0.99 5.06
CA PRO A 199 -6.83 0.28 5.80
C PRO A 199 -8.16 1.03 5.88
N TYR A 200 -8.24 2.24 5.32
CA TYR A 200 -9.41 3.12 5.41
C TYR A 200 -10.47 2.89 4.34
N MET A 201 -10.21 2.05 3.33
CA MET A 201 -11.25 1.66 2.35
C MET A 201 -12.15 0.58 2.95
N THR A 202 -13.06 1.02 3.82
CA THR A 202 -14.07 0.17 4.44
C THR A 202 -15.32 0.11 3.57
N ARG A 203 -15.91 -1.08 3.42
CA ARG A 203 -17.29 -1.18 2.91
C ARG A 203 -18.21 -0.69 4.02
N LYS A 204 -19.07 0.26 3.71
CA LYS A 204 -20.15 0.69 4.61
C LYS A 204 -21.41 -0.08 4.26
N ILE A 205 -21.82 -0.98 5.16
CA ILE A 205 -23.08 -1.71 5.04
C ILE A 205 -24.08 -0.96 5.91
N LYS A 206 -25.11 -0.34 5.31
CA LYS A 206 -26.14 0.37 6.06
C LYS A 206 -26.89 -0.62 6.96
N LEU A 207 -26.97 -0.31 8.24
CA LEU A 207 -27.76 -1.09 9.20
C LEU A 207 -29.19 -0.54 9.20
N LYS A 208 -30.20 -1.39 9.44
CA LYS A 208 -31.56 -0.90 9.65
C LYS A 208 -31.64 -0.10 10.94
N GLU A 209 -32.55 0.86 11.00
CA GLU A 209 -32.72 1.72 12.17
C GLU A 209 -33.14 0.91 13.40
N ASP A 210 -34.12 0.00 13.25
CA ASP A 210 -34.58 -0.87 14.33
C ASP A 210 -33.47 -1.76 14.90
N GLU A 211 -32.59 -2.27 14.04
CA GLU A 211 -31.42 -3.06 14.45
C GLU A 211 -30.42 -2.20 15.24
N ALA A 212 -30.17 -0.96 14.79
CA ALA A 212 -29.31 -0.02 15.49
C ALA A 212 -29.88 0.34 16.88
N ILE A 213 -31.20 0.57 16.97
CA ILE A 213 -31.90 0.85 18.23
C ILE A 213 -31.81 -0.34 19.18
N LEU A 214 -31.98 -1.57 18.68
CA LEU A 214 -31.90 -2.78 19.50
C LEU A 214 -30.51 -2.96 20.11
N ILE A 215 -29.45 -2.71 19.32
CA ILE A 215 -28.07 -2.77 19.80
C ILE A 215 -27.84 -1.70 20.88
N LEU A 216 -28.24 -0.45 20.62
CA LEU A 216 -28.13 0.63 21.62
C LEU A 216 -28.92 0.33 22.89
N LYS A 217 -30.12 -0.26 22.78
CA LYS A 217 -30.93 -0.64 23.93
C LYS A 217 -30.23 -1.69 24.76
N LYS A 218 -29.65 -2.72 24.13
CA LYS A 218 -28.86 -3.75 24.83
C LYS A 218 -27.66 -3.11 25.54
N THR A 219 -26.91 -2.26 24.84
CA THR A 219 -25.69 -1.62 25.36
C THR A 219 -25.95 -0.68 26.54
N TRP A 220 -26.99 0.15 26.46
CA TRP A 220 -27.29 1.14 27.49
C TRP A 220 -28.24 0.63 28.57
N LYS A 221 -28.75 -0.60 28.47
CA LYS A 221 -29.64 -1.19 29.47
C LYS A 221 -29.05 -1.18 30.89
N PRO A 222 -27.77 -1.57 31.13
CA PRO A 222 -27.20 -1.54 32.47
C PRO A 222 -27.14 -0.14 33.07
N LEU A 223 -27.03 0.90 32.22
CA LEU A 223 -27.06 2.29 32.66
C LEU A 223 -28.49 2.76 32.96
N ALA A 224 -29.48 2.37 32.15
CA ALA A 224 -30.88 2.72 32.36
C ALA A 224 -31.46 2.06 33.63
N GLU A 225 -31.00 0.85 33.95
CA GLU A 225 -31.41 0.08 35.13
C GLU A 225 -30.47 0.28 36.33
N LEU A 226 -29.53 1.24 36.23
CA LEU A 226 -28.50 1.46 37.23
C LEU A 226 -29.11 1.90 38.57
N ASN A 227 -29.09 0.99 39.54
CA ASN A 227 -29.40 1.33 40.92
C ASN A 227 -28.12 1.73 41.68
N LYS A 228 -27.89 3.05 41.78
CA LYS A 228 -26.70 3.66 42.42
C LYS A 228 -26.48 3.19 43.87
N GLU A 229 -27.54 2.84 44.60
CA GLU A 229 -27.45 2.42 46.01
C GLU A 229 -26.92 1.00 46.19
N LYS A 230 -26.98 0.17 45.13
CA LYS A 230 -26.56 -1.24 45.18
C LYS A 230 -25.11 -1.47 44.81
N ILE A 231 -24.43 -0.47 44.26
CA ILE A 231 -23.06 -0.62 43.77
C ILE A 231 -22.12 0.00 44.80
N LYS A 232 -21.34 -0.85 45.45
CA LYS A 232 -20.42 -0.46 46.54
C LYS A 232 -18.96 -0.48 46.11
N SER A 233 -18.64 -1.16 45.01
CA SER A 233 -17.25 -1.31 44.56
C SER A 233 -17.08 -1.14 43.05
N ARG A 234 -15.83 -0.84 42.65
CA ARG A 234 -15.40 -0.83 41.25
C ARG A 234 -15.68 -2.16 40.56
N GLY A 235 -15.42 -3.29 41.23
CA GLY A 235 -15.66 -4.62 40.66
C GLY A 235 -17.14 -4.91 40.40
N GLU A 236 -18.05 -4.40 41.24
CA GLU A 236 -19.49 -4.49 41.00
C GLU A 236 -19.93 -3.60 39.84
N PHE A 237 -19.35 -2.40 39.72
CA PHE A 237 -19.57 -1.52 38.57
C PHE A 237 -19.14 -2.20 37.27
N ASP A 238 -17.92 -2.74 37.21
CA ASP A 238 -17.37 -3.35 36.00
C ASP A 238 -18.22 -4.55 35.53
N LYS A 239 -18.70 -5.37 36.48
CA LYS A 239 -19.57 -6.51 36.20
C LYS A 239 -20.88 -6.13 35.53
N LEU A 240 -21.41 -4.92 35.75
CA LEU A 240 -22.64 -4.46 35.10
C LEU A 240 -22.44 -4.22 33.60
N PHE A 241 -21.25 -3.80 33.20
CA PHE A 241 -20.98 -3.35 31.84
C PHE A 241 -20.10 -4.30 31.02
N GLN A 242 -19.42 -5.26 31.65
CA GLN A 242 -18.47 -6.18 30.99
C GLN A 242 -19.03 -6.96 29.80
N GLU A 243 -20.34 -7.23 29.78
CA GLU A 243 -21.00 -7.95 28.68
C GLU A 243 -21.35 -7.04 27.49
N THR A 244 -21.35 -5.72 27.69
CA THR A 244 -21.84 -4.74 26.71
C THR A 244 -20.82 -3.70 26.30
N MET A 245 -19.71 -3.56 27.04
CA MET A 245 -18.69 -2.53 26.84
C MET A 245 -17.28 -3.11 27.01
N THR A 246 -16.31 -2.55 26.29
CA THR A 246 -14.89 -2.87 26.50
C THR A 246 -14.39 -2.23 27.80
N LYS A 247 -13.34 -2.79 28.39
CA LYS A 247 -12.74 -2.26 29.62
C LYS A 247 -12.39 -0.75 29.52
N PRO A 248 -11.75 -0.26 28.44
CA PRO A 248 -11.51 1.17 28.28
C PRO A 248 -12.79 2.03 28.33
N MET A 249 -13.89 1.57 27.72
CA MET A 249 -15.17 2.27 27.76
C MET A 249 -15.79 2.26 29.17
N ILE A 250 -15.62 1.17 29.92
CA ILE A 250 -16.06 1.06 31.33
C ILE A 250 -15.24 2.00 32.24
N ASP A 251 -13.95 2.15 31.96
CA ASP A 251 -13.07 3.13 32.62
C ASP A 251 -13.56 4.56 32.35
N GLU A 252 -13.81 4.92 31.09
CA GLU A 252 -14.36 6.24 30.73
C GLU A 252 -15.72 6.51 31.40
N LEU A 253 -16.63 5.53 31.36
CA LEU A 253 -17.96 5.66 31.96
C LEU A 253 -17.89 5.87 33.49
N TYR A 254 -16.94 5.20 34.14
CA TYR A 254 -16.72 5.35 35.58
C TYR A 254 -16.24 6.75 35.94
N GLU A 255 -15.28 7.30 35.19
CA GLU A 255 -14.81 8.68 35.40
C GLU A 255 -15.93 9.71 35.21
N ILE A 256 -16.86 9.45 34.29
CA ILE A 256 -18.01 10.32 34.06
C ILE A 256 -19.01 10.23 35.22
N LEU A 257 -19.34 9.04 35.70
CA LEU A 257 -20.43 8.82 36.65
C LEU A 257 -20.02 8.88 38.12
N VAL A 258 -18.77 8.54 38.45
CA VAL A 258 -18.28 8.38 39.83
C VAL A 258 -17.42 9.58 40.22
N ASP A 259 -17.63 10.05 41.44
CA ASP A 259 -16.86 11.10 42.11
C ASP A 259 -15.65 10.45 42.78
N GLY A 260 -14.51 10.45 42.08
CA GLY A 260 -13.28 9.83 42.56
C GLY A 260 -12.78 10.42 43.88
N ASP A 261 -13.02 11.72 44.11
CA ASP A 261 -12.54 12.44 45.30
C ASP A 261 -13.35 12.06 46.55
N LYS A 262 -14.62 11.67 46.37
CA LYS A 262 -15.52 11.25 47.46
C LYS A 262 -15.63 9.75 47.63
N SER A 263 -15.09 8.98 46.71
CA SER A 263 -15.14 7.51 46.74
C SER A 263 -13.99 6.97 47.59
N THR A 264 -14.27 5.95 48.40
CA THR A 264 -13.26 5.25 49.22
C THR A 264 -13.20 3.78 48.84
N TYR A 265 -12.19 3.05 49.35
CA TYR A 265 -12.05 1.62 49.10
C TYR A 265 -13.22 0.84 49.71
N GLY A 266 -14.27 0.59 48.91
CA GLY A 266 -15.49 -0.12 49.31
C GLY A 266 -16.76 0.73 49.41
N ASP A 267 -16.70 2.03 49.09
CA ASP A 267 -17.88 2.91 48.98
C ASP A 267 -17.68 3.88 47.80
N ILE A 268 -18.36 3.60 46.68
CA ILE A 268 -18.36 4.48 45.51
C ILE A 268 -19.45 5.55 45.65
N LYS A 269 -19.10 6.81 45.35
CA LYS A 269 -20.05 7.92 45.32
C LYS A 269 -20.30 8.35 43.89
N PHE A 270 -21.55 8.30 43.46
CA PHE A 270 -21.94 8.80 42.15
C PHE A 270 -22.07 10.32 42.16
N LYS A 271 -21.70 10.97 41.07
CA LYS A 271 -21.97 12.39 40.85
C LYS A 271 -23.49 12.62 40.78
N GLU A 272 -23.99 13.60 41.55
CA GLU A 272 -25.43 13.86 41.66
C GLU A 272 -26.03 14.49 40.39
N LYS A 273 -25.28 15.40 39.74
CA LYS A 273 -25.74 16.17 38.57
C LYS A 273 -25.27 15.61 37.22
N VAL A 274 -24.99 14.31 37.12
CA VAL A 274 -24.57 13.69 35.86
C VAL A 274 -25.66 12.81 35.30
N ARG A 275 -26.17 13.19 34.12
CA ARG A 275 -27.02 12.35 33.27
C ARG A 275 -26.35 12.14 31.93
N ILE A 276 -26.25 10.88 31.52
CA ILE A 276 -25.83 10.49 30.17
C ILE A 276 -27.09 10.13 29.40
N PRO A 277 -27.44 10.85 28.32
CA PRO A 277 -28.61 10.52 27.54
C PRO A 277 -28.42 9.19 26.79
N THR A 278 -29.47 8.39 26.69
CA THR A 278 -29.47 7.07 26.07
C THR A 278 -30.66 6.92 25.12
N VAL A 279 -30.71 5.81 24.37
CA VAL A 279 -31.83 5.49 23.47
C VAL A 279 -33.16 5.27 24.20
N TYR A 280 -33.15 5.18 25.53
CA TYR A 280 -34.35 5.14 26.35
C TYR A 280 -34.96 6.53 26.56
N ASP A 281 -34.24 7.61 26.23
CA ASP A 281 -34.77 8.98 26.24
C ASP A 281 -35.55 9.24 24.94
N THR A 282 -36.76 9.82 25.05
CA THR A 282 -37.74 9.93 23.96
C THR A 282 -37.34 10.82 22.78
N LYS A 283 -36.21 11.52 22.86
CA LYS A 283 -35.76 12.51 21.85
C LYS A 283 -34.54 12.08 21.05
N MET A 284 -34.07 10.83 21.22
CA MET A 284 -32.88 10.33 20.53
C MET A 284 -33.27 9.70 19.19
N SER A 285 -32.62 10.13 18.11
CA SER A 285 -32.79 9.59 16.76
C SER A 285 -31.48 9.03 16.20
N ILE A 286 -31.57 8.07 15.27
CA ILE A 286 -30.40 7.50 14.60
C ILE A 286 -30.15 8.26 13.30
N GLU A 287 -29.11 9.11 13.29
CA GLU A 287 -28.71 9.85 12.10
C GLU A 287 -28.15 8.89 11.03
N LYS A 288 -27.25 7.99 11.45
CA LYS A 288 -26.57 7.03 10.56
C LYS A 288 -26.14 5.78 11.32
N SER A 289 -26.39 4.60 10.75
CA SER A 289 -25.87 3.33 11.26
C SER A 289 -25.24 2.51 10.13
N TYR A 290 -24.01 2.04 10.33
CA TYR A 290 -23.32 1.22 9.34
C TYR A 290 -22.21 0.36 9.93
N ILE A 291 -22.03 -0.82 9.36
CA ILE A 291 -20.87 -1.68 9.63
C ILE A 291 -19.76 -1.27 8.67
N LYS A 292 -18.57 -1.02 9.20
CA LYS A 292 -17.31 -0.92 8.46
C LYS A 292 -16.64 -2.29 8.47
N ALA A 293 -16.59 -2.91 7.30
CA ALA A 293 -15.76 -4.09 7.08
C ALA A 293 -14.54 -3.70 6.22
N PRO A 294 -13.34 -4.25 6.49
CA PRO A 294 -12.18 -4.08 5.61
C PRO A 294 -12.48 -4.66 4.22
N ARG A 295 -11.96 -4.01 3.15
CA ARG A 295 -12.12 -4.50 1.77
C ARG A 295 -11.03 -5.49 1.32
N TYR A 296 -10.05 -5.81 2.17
CA TYR A 296 -8.96 -6.74 1.85
C TYR A 296 -8.57 -7.58 3.07
N ILE A 297 -7.99 -8.75 2.82
CA ILE A 297 -7.45 -9.67 3.83
C ILE A 297 -5.94 -9.49 3.85
N GLU A 298 -5.34 -9.19 5.01
CA GLU A 298 -3.88 -9.08 5.15
C GLU A 298 -3.25 -10.42 5.57
N GLY A 299 -3.21 -11.41 4.66
CA GLY A 299 -2.61 -12.73 4.91
C GLY A 299 -3.44 -13.61 5.87
N ASN A 300 -2.79 -14.51 6.63
CA ASN A 300 -3.46 -15.43 7.57
C ASN A 300 -3.89 -14.79 8.89
N ASN A 301 -3.49 -13.55 9.16
CA ASN A 301 -3.95 -12.84 10.35
C ASN A 301 -5.21 -12.07 10.00
N GLN A 302 -6.36 -12.68 10.29
CA GLN A 302 -7.64 -11.96 10.37
C GLN A 302 -7.55 -10.91 11.49
N VAL A 303 -6.92 -9.77 11.23
CA VAL A 303 -7.27 -8.55 11.98
C VAL A 303 -8.52 -8.00 11.30
N ILE A 304 -9.62 -8.71 11.48
CA ILE A 304 -10.96 -8.29 11.07
C ILE A 304 -11.70 -7.94 12.35
N THR A 305 -11.51 -6.73 12.85
CA THR A 305 -12.55 -6.14 13.68
C THR A 305 -13.42 -5.32 12.74
N GLU A 306 -14.50 -5.95 12.26
CA GLU A 306 -15.63 -5.17 11.76
C GLU A 306 -15.99 -4.15 12.84
N GLU A 307 -16.12 -2.88 12.47
CA GLU A 307 -16.59 -1.83 13.38
C GLU A 307 -18.04 -1.51 13.04
N LEU A 308 -18.95 -1.65 13.98
CA LEU A 308 -20.28 -1.07 13.83
C LEU A 308 -20.24 0.38 14.32
N ILE A 309 -20.74 1.30 13.51
CA ILE A 309 -20.84 2.72 13.87
C ILE A 309 -22.30 3.13 13.89
N ILE A 310 -22.72 3.68 15.02
CA ILE A 310 -24.04 4.29 15.18
C ILE A 310 -23.84 5.76 15.55
N LYS A 311 -24.40 6.66 14.75
CA LYS A 311 -24.48 8.08 15.01
C LYS A 311 -25.86 8.42 15.51
N GLU A 312 -25.90 9.04 16.67
CA GLU A 312 -27.08 9.38 17.43
C GLU A 312 -27.18 10.91 17.49
N LEU A 313 -28.40 11.42 17.30
CA LEU A 313 -28.72 12.83 17.39
C LEU A 313 -29.81 13.02 18.44
N LEU A 314 -29.54 13.88 19.43
CA LEU A 314 -30.57 14.39 20.32
C LEU A 314 -30.97 15.79 19.84
N GLU A 315 -32.23 15.93 19.45
CA GLU A 315 -32.79 17.24 19.10
C GLU A 315 -32.90 18.13 20.36
N PRO A 316 -32.69 19.45 20.22
CA PRO A 316 -32.81 20.38 21.33
C PRO A 316 -34.23 20.34 21.92
N TYR A 317 -34.37 20.56 23.23
CA TYR A 317 -35.68 20.78 23.81
C TYR A 317 -36.18 22.19 23.44
N GLU A 318 -37.51 22.39 23.50
CA GLU A 318 -38.15 23.69 23.23
C GLU A 318 -37.64 24.83 24.13
N ASP A 319 -36.99 24.49 25.25
CA ASP A 319 -36.36 25.41 26.21
C ASP A 319 -34.95 25.89 25.82
N GLY A 320 -34.41 25.44 24.68
CA GLY A 320 -33.07 25.80 24.21
C GLY A 320 -31.92 24.99 24.83
N SER A 321 -32.21 23.91 25.55
CA SER A 321 -31.16 23.01 26.06
C SER A 321 -30.42 22.27 24.93
N THR A 322 -29.17 21.88 25.24
CA THR A 322 -28.12 21.53 24.28
C THR A 322 -28.43 20.29 23.44
N SER A 323 -28.53 20.48 22.12
CA SER A 323 -28.44 19.39 21.15
C SER A 323 -27.07 18.71 21.25
N PHE A 324 -27.02 17.38 21.19
CA PHE A 324 -25.74 16.69 21.08
C PHE A 324 -25.76 15.63 19.98
N THR A 325 -24.59 15.41 19.40
CA THR A 325 -24.32 14.31 18.47
C THR A 325 -23.38 13.33 19.14
N ARG A 326 -23.77 12.07 19.25
CA ARG A 326 -22.89 10.99 19.71
C ARG A 326 -22.56 10.05 18.57
N LYS A 327 -21.32 9.60 18.53
CA LYS A 327 -20.90 8.50 17.66
C LYS A 327 -20.42 7.37 18.55
N SER A 328 -21.10 6.25 18.45
CA SER A 328 -20.83 5.01 19.18
C SER A 328 -20.16 4.02 18.24
N THR A 329 -18.98 3.55 18.61
CA THR A 329 -18.19 2.56 17.85
C THR A 329 -18.23 1.23 18.60
N PHE A 330 -18.62 0.17 17.90
CA PHE A 330 -18.78 -1.17 18.45
C PHE A 330 -17.83 -2.13 17.76
N ILE A 331 -17.33 -3.10 18.53
CA ILE A 331 -16.54 -4.23 18.04
C ILE A 331 -17.23 -5.54 18.43
N LYS A 332 -16.88 -6.64 17.79
CA LYS A 332 -17.36 -7.96 18.19
C LYS A 332 -16.51 -8.55 19.32
N ASN A 333 -17.18 -9.13 20.32
CA ASN A 333 -16.51 -9.91 21.36
C ASN A 333 -16.28 -11.37 20.91
N ASN A 334 -15.73 -12.20 21.81
CA ASN A 334 -15.46 -13.63 21.53
C ASN A 334 -16.73 -14.46 21.24
N ASN A 335 -17.92 -13.93 21.54
CA ASN A 335 -19.21 -14.56 21.29
C ASN A 335 -19.91 -14.02 20.02
N ASP A 336 -19.18 -13.27 19.17
CA ASP A 336 -19.69 -12.61 17.96
C ASP A 336 -20.75 -11.52 18.25
N GLU A 337 -20.82 -11.01 19.49
CA GLU A 337 -21.76 -9.95 19.87
C GLU A 337 -21.14 -8.56 19.80
N TRP A 338 -21.92 -7.57 19.35
CA TRP A 338 -21.51 -6.16 19.35
C TRP A 338 -21.42 -5.59 20.77
N ILE A 339 -20.22 -5.17 21.16
CA ILE A 339 -19.96 -4.45 22.42
C ILE A 339 -19.41 -3.06 22.12
N LEU A 340 -19.75 -2.09 22.96
CA LEU A 340 -19.34 -0.71 22.80
C LEU A 340 -17.85 -0.57 23.15
N ASP A 341 -17.06 -0.13 22.17
CA ASP A 341 -15.63 0.06 22.33
C ASP A 341 -15.26 1.49 22.69
N SER A 342 -15.92 2.45 22.04
CA SER A 342 -15.65 3.87 22.27
C SER A 342 -16.84 4.73 21.86
N THR A 343 -16.91 5.90 22.48
CA THR A 343 -17.89 6.93 22.11
C THR A 343 -17.20 8.28 21.91
N THR A 344 -17.76 9.13 21.05
CA THR A 344 -17.38 10.55 20.99
C THR A 344 -18.62 11.39 21.15
N GLY A 345 -18.51 12.52 21.85
CA GLY A 345 -19.65 13.41 22.11
C GLY A 345 -20.51 12.98 23.29
N VAL A 346 -20.00 12.13 24.19
CA VAL A 346 -20.61 11.93 25.50
C VAL A 346 -20.34 13.17 26.33
N GLN A 347 -21.33 14.03 26.44
CA GLN A 347 -21.36 15.11 27.42
C GLN A 347 -22.29 14.70 28.55
N SER A 348 -21.82 14.81 29.79
CA SER A 348 -22.72 14.82 30.92
C SER A 348 -23.60 16.07 30.82
N LEU A 349 -24.91 15.88 30.74
CA LEU A 349 -25.81 17.02 30.90
C LEU A 349 -25.90 17.29 32.40
N GLY A 350 -25.39 18.44 32.82
CA GLY A 350 -25.65 18.99 34.14
C GLY A 350 -27.09 19.45 34.20
N SER A 351 -27.92 18.86 35.06
CA SER A 351 -29.17 19.52 35.45
C SER A 351 -28.82 20.77 36.25
N GLN A 352 -29.29 21.93 35.81
CA GLN A 352 -29.20 23.16 36.61
C GLN A 352 -29.77 22.92 38.01
#